data_AF-A0A7S1D1P2-F1
#
_entry.id   AF-A0A7S1D1P2-F1
#
_cell.length_a   1.000
_cell.length_b   1.000
_cell.length_c   1.000
_cell.angle_alpha   90.00
_cell.angle_beta   90.00
_cell.angle_gamma   90.00
#
_symmetry.space_group_name_H-M   'P 1'
#
loop_
_entity.id
_entity.type
_entity.pdbx_description
1 polymer ?
#
loop_
_entity_poly.entity_id
_entity_poly.type
_entity_poly.pdbx_seq_one_letter_code
_entity_poly.pdbx_strand_id
1 'polypeptide(L)'
;MGQSGNAGAGGANPQFGFNRPPGGFGTPRRHSRRRHQPPPQAGGRGQPHHSSSKPKHYTHTVKCTLQELATGSTKRLKVTHPVSVNPWTGIEQLESKVFEIELKKGWKAGTKIKFPPKRLLDNDNGDPVFFPGMTFIVEEAKHPFLERQDNDLIFRCKITTKQAQDGAKVTIPLPNGELFQLTTQPEELPLKDG
;
A
#
# COMPACT_ATOMS: atom_id res chain seq x y z
N MET A 1 59.47 -15.27 -1.94
CA MET A 1 58.69 -16.52 -1.74
C MET A 1 57.24 -16.09 -1.75
N GLY A 2 56.58 -16.00 -2.90
CA GLY A 2 55.89 -17.12 -3.58
C GLY A 2 54.60 -17.42 -2.80
N GLN A 3 53.36 -17.33 -3.29
CA GLN A 3 52.75 -17.41 -4.63
C GLN A 3 51.40 -16.65 -4.53
N SER A 4 51.01 -15.77 -5.47
CA SER A 4 50.04 -16.03 -6.57
C SER A 4 48.94 -17.02 -6.18
N GLY A 5 47.66 -16.66 -6.08
CA GLY A 5 46.82 -16.10 -7.15
C GLY A 5 46.20 -17.25 -7.96
N ASN A 6 44.88 -17.38 -8.01
CA ASN A 6 44.10 -17.32 -9.26
C ASN A 6 42.60 -17.55 -9.02
N ALA A 7 41.81 -16.86 -9.84
CA ALA A 7 40.39 -17.06 -10.06
C ALA A 7 40.15 -18.34 -10.89
N GLY A 8 38.99 -18.96 -10.70
CA GLY A 8 38.49 -20.06 -11.53
C GLY A 8 37.06 -19.78 -11.96
N ALA A 9 36.90 -19.41 -13.22
CA ALA A 9 35.64 -19.28 -13.94
C ALA A 9 35.30 -20.60 -14.67
N GLY A 10 34.02 -20.79 -14.99
CA GLY A 10 33.52 -21.75 -15.98
C GLY A 10 33.14 -23.12 -15.39
N GLY A 11 32.10 -23.81 -15.85
CA GLY A 11 31.24 -23.56 -16.98
C GLY A 11 30.23 -24.70 -17.12
N ALA A 12 29.10 -24.35 -17.74
CA ALA A 12 28.12 -25.16 -18.46
C ALA A 12 28.14 -26.70 -18.34
N ASN A 13 27.02 -27.22 -17.83
CA ASN A 13 26.47 -28.49 -18.27
C ASN A 13 26.02 -28.41 -19.74
N PRO A 14 26.30 -29.46 -20.52
CA PRO A 14 25.26 -29.98 -21.40
C PRO A 14 25.17 -31.50 -21.29
N GLN A 15 23.95 -31.94 -21.02
CA GLN A 15 23.56 -33.33 -20.83
C GLN A 15 22.80 -33.78 -22.08
N PHE A 16 23.48 -34.39 -23.05
CA PHE A 16 22.85 -35.15 -24.14
C PHE A 16 23.82 -36.22 -24.66
N GLY A 17 23.43 -37.50 -24.54
CA GLY A 17 24.26 -38.63 -24.97
C GLY A 17 23.64 -40.01 -24.72
N PHE A 18 22.64 -40.35 -25.53
CA PHE A 18 22.30 -41.66 -26.12
C PHE A 18 22.64 -43.02 -25.43
N ASN A 19 21.55 -43.79 -25.25
CA ASN A 19 21.35 -45.22 -25.55
C ASN A 19 22.21 -46.33 -24.89
N ARG A 20 21.53 -47.22 -24.14
CA ARG A 20 21.66 -48.69 -24.19
C ARG A 20 20.63 -49.43 -23.31
N PRO A 21 19.78 -50.32 -23.85
CA PRO A 21 19.24 -51.51 -23.18
C PRO A 21 19.90 -52.78 -23.79
N PRO A 22 19.54 -54.06 -23.49
CA PRO A 22 18.67 -54.66 -22.47
C PRO A 22 19.30 -55.88 -21.72
N GLY A 23 18.60 -56.44 -20.73
CA GLY A 23 18.86 -57.79 -20.16
C GLY A 23 18.68 -57.79 -18.63
N GLY A 24 18.06 -58.75 -17.96
CA GLY A 24 17.45 -60.02 -18.32
C GLY A 24 16.66 -60.56 -17.11
N PHE A 25 15.94 -61.66 -17.34
CA PHE A 25 14.96 -62.33 -16.48
C PHE A 25 15.51 -62.89 -15.15
N GLY A 26 14.64 -62.99 -14.12
CA GLY A 26 14.81 -63.95 -13.01
C GLY A 26 14.10 -63.60 -11.70
N THR A 27 13.01 -64.31 -11.38
CA THR A 27 12.32 -64.34 -10.06
C THR A 27 12.93 -65.46 -9.15
N PRO A 28 12.35 -65.83 -8.00
CA PRO A 28 12.36 -65.16 -6.68
C PRO A 28 12.88 -66.08 -5.53
N ARG A 29 13.14 -65.56 -4.31
CA ARG A 29 12.73 -66.20 -3.01
C ARG A 29 13.24 -65.49 -1.74
N ARG A 30 12.26 -65.20 -0.86
CA ARG A 30 12.19 -65.37 0.61
C ARG A 30 13.46 -65.13 1.46
N HIS A 31 13.34 -64.19 2.41
CA HIS A 31 13.31 -64.58 3.83
C HIS A 31 12.53 -63.58 4.70
N SER A 32 11.56 -64.14 5.40
CA SER A 32 10.77 -63.56 6.48
C SER A 32 11.65 -63.19 7.68
N ARG A 33 11.62 -61.91 8.07
CA ARG A 33 11.93 -61.51 9.45
C ARG A 33 10.81 -60.64 9.98
N ARG A 34 10.06 -61.22 10.92
CA ARG A 34 9.16 -60.53 11.84
C ARG A 34 9.94 -59.38 12.48
N ARG A 35 9.49 -58.14 12.27
CA ARG A 35 9.86 -56.99 13.11
C ARG A 35 8.62 -56.55 13.87
N HIS A 36 8.77 -56.51 15.19
CA HIS A 36 7.82 -56.05 16.16
C HIS A 36 7.17 -54.71 15.76
N GLN A 37 5.84 -54.67 15.73
CA GLN A 37 5.08 -53.42 15.84
C GLN A 37 5.07 -52.99 17.31
N PRO A 38 5.44 -51.73 17.64
CA PRO A 38 5.07 -51.13 18.91
C PRO A 38 3.58 -50.72 18.88
N PRO A 39 2.91 -50.61 20.04
CA PRO A 39 1.48 -50.29 20.10
C PRO A 39 1.19 -48.85 19.66
N PRO A 40 -0.03 -48.54 19.18
CA PRO A 40 -0.42 -47.18 18.85
C PRO A 40 -0.55 -46.37 20.13
N GLN A 41 0.35 -45.42 20.34
CA GLN A 41 0.24 -44.46 21.43
C GLN A 41 -0.87 -43.47 21.11
N ALA A 42 -2.04 -43.72 21.68
CA ALA A 42 -3.10 -42.72 21.82
C ALA A 42 -2.61 -41.57 22.71
N GLY A 43 -2.98 -40.33 22.35
CA GLY A 43 -2.92 -39.20 23.28
C GLY A 43 -1.92 -38.09 22.96
N GLY A 44 -1.78 -37.69 21.70
CA GLY A 44 -1.26 -36.36 21.38
C GLY A 44 -2.33 -35.32 21.70
N ARG A 45 -2.34 -34.77 22.92
CA ARG A 45 -3.07 -33.54 23.25
C ARG A 45 -2.55 -32.45 22.33
N GLY A 46 -3.32 -32.10 21.30
CA GLY A 46 -3.05 -30.95 20.46
C GLY A 46 -2.96 -29.72 21.35
N GLN A 47 -1.77 -29.13 21.43
CA GLN A 47 -1.61 -27.80 21.99
C GLN A 47 -2.56 -26.88 21.23
N PRO A 48 -3.37 -26.05 21.92
CA PRO A 48 -4.14 -25.04 21.22
C PRO A 48 -3.13 -24.13 20.53
N HIS A 49 -3.05 -24.24 19.21
CA HIS A 49 -2.43 -23.24 18.37
C HIS A 49 -3.13 -21.93 18.70
N HIS A 50 -2.48 -21.08 19.50
CA HIS A 50 -2.79 -19.67 19.52
C HIS A 50 -2.57 -19.22 18.10
N SER A 51 -3.67 -19.09 17.35
CA SER A 51 -3.62 -18.51 16.02
C SER A 51 -2.95 -17.16 16.22
N SER A 52 -1.75 -17.02 15.65
CA SER A 52 -1.06 -15.75 15.59
C SER A 52 -1.90 -14.85 14.70
N SER A 53 -2.96 -14.28 15.29
CA SER A 53 -3.76 -13.24 14.70
C SER A 53 -2.76 -12.20 14.24
N LYS A 54 -2.62 -12.05 12.91
CA LYS A 54 -1.78 -11.02 12.31
C LYS A 54 -2.02 -9.71 13.08
N PRO A 55 -0.97 -8.93 13.39
CA PRO A 55 -1.14 -7.68 14.14
C PRO A 55 -2.23 -6.84 13.47
N LYS A 56 -3.26 -6.49 14.25
CA LYS A 56 -4.41 -5.72 13.77
C LYS A 56 -3.90 -4.35 13.32
N HIS A 57 -4.03 -4.08 12.03
CA HIS A 57 -3.55 -2.84 11.40
C HIS A 57 -4.69 -2.23 10.59
N TYR A 58 -5.03 -0.97 10.89
CA TYR A 58 -6.22 -0.33 10.36
C TYR A 58 -5.86 0.75 9.34
N THR A 59 -6.76 0.97 8.38
CA THR A 59 -6.57 1.96 7.33
C THR A 59 -7.69 2.99 7.36
N HIS A 60 -7.32 4.27 7.32
CA HIS A 60 -8.23 5.40 7.23
C HIS A 60 -7.88 6.29 6.04
N THR A 61 -8.89 6.83 5.39
CA THR A 61 -8.70 7.77 4.30
C THR A 61 -8.72 9.20 4.81
N VAL A 62 -7.82 10.03 4.28
CA VAL A 62 -7.68 11.44 4.61
C VAL A 62 -7.95 12.27 3.37
N LYS A 63 -9.13 12.89 3.33
CA LYS A 63 -9.53 13.75 2.22
C LYS A 63 -8.77 15.07 2.29
N CYS A 64 -8.05 15.39 1.23
CA CYS A 64 -7.20 16.55 1.09
C CYS A 64 -7.58 17.34 -0.16
N THR A 65 -7.77 18.65 -0.06
CA THR A 65 -8.03 19.50 -1.24
C THR A 65 -6.76 19.69 -2.06
N LEU A 66 -6.90 20.06 -3.34
CA LEU A 66 -5.76 20.44 -4.18
C LEU A 66 -4.92 21.55 -3.54
N GLN A 67 -5.57 22.51 -2.88
CA GLN A 67 -4.89 23.58 -2.18
C GLN A 67 -4.02 23.05 -1.03
N GLU A 68 -4.57 22.20 -0.16
CA GLU A 68 -3.82 21.58 0.94
C GLU A 68 -2.63 20.75 0.43
N LEU A 69 -2.79 20.06 -0.71
CA LEU A 69 -1.72 19.28 -1.33
C LEU A 69 -0.68 20.17 -2.05
N ALA A 70 -1.06 21.35 -2.55
CA ALA A 70 -0.15 22.28 -3.21
C ALA A 70 0.70 23.08 -2.22
N THR A 71 0.09 23.59 -1.14
CA THR A 71 0.76 24.46 -0.17
C THR A 71 1.27 23.72 1.06
N GLY A 72 0.83 22.48 1.29
CA GLY A 72 1.06 21.77 2.53
C GLY A 72 0.11 22.24 3.63
N SER A 73 -0.26 21.34 4.53
CA SER A 73 -1.20 21.61 5.62
C SER A 73 -1.06 20.53 6.70
N THR A 74 -1.64 20.76 7.87
CA THR A 74 -1.66 19.76 8.95
C THR A 74 -3.11 19.37 9.23
N LYS A 75 -3.42 18.07 9.11
CA LYS A 75 -4.72 17.52 9.48
C LYS A 75 -4.64 16.80 10.82
N ARG A 76 -5.58 17.11 11.71
CA ARG A 76 -5.72 16.46 13.02
C ARG A 76 -6.98 15.60 13.00
N LEU A 77 -6.82 14.29 13.24
CA LEU A 77 -7.90 13.30 13.19
C LEU A 77 -7.97 12.57 14.52
N LYS A 78 -9.14 12.58 15.16
CA LYS A 78 -9.39 11.74 16.34
C LYS A 78 -9.91 10.39 15.87
N VAL A 79 -9.21 9.31 16.22
CA VAL A 79 -9.64 7.94 15.97
C VAL A 79 -9.95 7.29 17.31
N THR A 80 -11.16 6.75 17.44
CA THR A 80 -11.60 5.96 18.59
C THR A 80 -11.58 4.50 18.20
N HIS A 81 -10.99 3.64 19.03
CA HIS A 81 -10.88 2.22 18.75
C HIS A 81 -11.05 1.39 20.03
N PRO A 82 -11.72 0.22 19.98
CA PRO A 82 -11.71 -0.73 21.09
C PRO A 82 -10.30 -1.29 21.31
N VAL A 83 -9.80 -1.21 22.54
CA VAL A 83 -8.45 -1.65 22.91
C VAL A 83 -8.44 -2.89 23.80
N SER A 84 -9.53 -3.16 24.51
CA SER A 84 -9.73 -4.37 25.30
C SER A 84 -11.22 -4.70 25.40
N VAL A 85 -11.52 -5.94 25.77
CA VAL A 85 -12.89 -6.39 26.07
C VAL A 85 -12.87 -6.96 27.48
N ASN A 86 -13.76 -6.50 28.33
CA ASN A 86 -13.91 -7.06 29.66
C ASN A 86 -14.42 -8.51 29.54
N PRO A 87 -13.69 -9.51 30.06
CA PRO A 87 -14.04 -10.92 29.86
C PRO A 87 -15.30 -11.34 30.64
N TRP A 88 -15.68 -10.62 31.69
CA TRP A 88 -16.85 -10.94 32.51
C TRP A 88 -18.11 -10.24 32.02
N THR A 89 -18.00 -8.97 31.59
CA THR A 89 -19.15 -8.18 31.15
C THR A 89 -19.32 -8.13 29.64
N GLY A 90 -18.28 -8.51 28.87
CA GLY A 90 -18.26 -8.41 27.41
C GLY A 90 -18.16 -6.97 26.88
N ILE A 91 -18.03 -5.97 27.75
CA ILE A 91 -18.01 -4.56 27.38
C ILE A 91 -16.64 -4.19 26.80
N GLU A 92 -16.63 -3.53 25.64
CA GLU A 92 -15.41 -3.01 25.03
C GLU A 92 -14.94 -1.73 25.74
N GLN A 93 -13.65 -1.66 26.05
CA GLN A 93 -13.02 -0.41 26.45
C GLN A 93 -12.55 0.33 25.20
N LEU A 94 -13.13 1.50 24.96
CA LEU A 94 -12.80 2.36 23.83
C LEU A 94 -11.74 3.37 24.23
N GLU A 95 -10.71 3.49 23.41
CA GLU A 95 -9.68 4.51 23.57
C GLU A 95 -9.57 5.41 22.37
N SER A 96 -9.27 6.69 22.60
CA SER A 96 -9.20 7.71 21.56
C SER A 96 -7.81 8.28 21.42
N LYS A 97 -7.33 8.42 20.17
CA LYS A 97 -6.06 9.07 19.88
C LYS A 97 -6.20 10.10 18.78
N VAL A 98 -5.57 11.26 18.97
CA VAL A 98 -5.44 12.27 17.91
C VAL A 98 -4.17 11.98 17.12
N PHE A 99 -4.34 11.84 15.80
CA PHE A 99 -3.26 11.72 14.84
C PHE A 99 -3.09 13.05 14.13
N GLU A 100 -1.85 13.52 14.10
CA GLU A 100 -1.45 14.73 13.38
C GLU A 100 -0.70 14.31 12.12
N ILE A 101 -1.24 14.72 10.97
CA ILE A 101 -0.72 14.36 9.66
C ILE A 101 -0.26 15.64 8.98
N GLU A 102 1.06 15.80 8.89
CA GLU A 102 1.71 16.86 8.14
C GLU A 102 1.70 16.50 6.65
N LEU A 103 0.80 17.10 5.89
CA LEU A 103 0.73 16.98 4.44
C LEU A 103 1.88 17.78 3.82
N LYS A 104 2.77 17.10 3.11
CA LYS A 104 3.84 17.77 2.38
C LYS A 104 3.36 18.22 1.00
N LYS A 105 3.90 19.35 0.55
CA LYS A 105 3.66 19.91 -0.78
C LYS A 105 3.90 18.87 -1.87
N GLY A 106 2.98 18.79 -2.82
CA GLY A 106 3.06 17.93 -4.00
C GLY A 106 2.63 16.48 -3.77
N TRP A 107 2.26 16.07 -2.54
CA TRP A 107 1.77 14.71 -2.29
C TRP A 107 0.64 14.31 -3.22
N LYS A 108 0.73 13.09 -3.76
CA LYS A 108 -0.27 12.49 -4.64
C LYS A 108 -1.28 11.66 -3.83
N ALA A 109 -2.47 11.48 -4.40
CA ALA A 109 -3.43 10.51 -3.89
C ALA A 109 -2.77 9.12 -3.77
N GLY A 110 -3.14 8.37 -2.74
CA GLY A 110 -2.57 7.07 -2.42
C GLY A 110 -1.32 7.12 -1.52
N THR A 111 -0.79 8.29 -1.19
CA THR A 111 0.32 8.43 -0.22
C THR A 111 -0.08 7.81 1.13
N LYS A 112 0.74 6.90 1.66
CA LYS A 112 0.47 6.15 2.89
C LYS A 112 1.32 6.66 4.05
N ILE A 113 0.68 7.09 5.12
CA ILE A 113 1.33 7.52 6.37
C ILE A 113 1.06 6.45 7.43
N LYS A 114 2.12 5.82 7.95
CA LYS A 114 2.01 4.72 8.92
C LYS A 114 2.34 5.22 10.32
N PHE A 115 1.46 4.93 11.26
CA PHE A 115 1.71 5.08 12.68
C PHE A 115 1.79 3.68 13.31
N PRO A 116 2.91 3.32 13.95
CA PRO A 116 3.02 2.04 14.62
C PRO A 116 2.06 1.95 15.81
N PRO A 117 1.76 0.73 16.29
CA PRO A 117 1.04 0.55 17.55
C PRO A 117 1.72 1.33 18.67
N LYS A 118 0.93 1.94 19.56
CA LYS A 118 1.44 2.73 20.68
C LYS A 118 0.90 2.17 21.99
N ARG A 119 1.78 1.90 22.96
CA ARG A 119 1.37 1.54 24.32
C ARG A 119 0.58 2.70 24.93
N LEU A 120 -0.56 2.38 25.53
CA LEU A 120 -1.40 3.31 26.25
C LEU A 120 -1.05 3.23 27.74
N LEU A 121 -1.82 2.48 28.50
CA LEU A 121 -1.61 2.18 29.92
C LEU A 121 -1.70 0.66 30.11
N ASP A 122 -1.32 0.19 31.29
CA ASP A 122 -1.61 -1.20 31.66
C ASP A 122 -3.06 -1.29 32.11
N ASN A 123 -3.72 -2.42 31.83
CA ASN A 123 -5.07 -2.68 32.35
C ASN A 123 -5.03 -3.00 33.85
N ASP A 124 -6.20 -3.21 34.46
CA ASP A 124 -6.30 -3.54 35.90
C ASP A 124 -5.54 -4.82 36.30
N ASN A 125 -5.26 -5.71 35.34
CA ASN A 125 -4.49 -6.94 35.53
C ASN A 125 -2.96 -6.73 35.36
N GLY A 126 -2.52 -5.52 35.01
CA GLY A 126 -1.12 -5.20 34.72
C GLY A 126 -0.64 -5.57 33.31
N ASP A 127 -1.54 -6.02 32.43
CA ASP A 127 -1.18 -6.33 31.04
C ASP A 127 -1.12 -5.03 30.21
N PRO A 128 -0.10 -4.89 29.34
CA PRO A 128 0.04 -3.69 28.52
C PRO A 128 -1.04 -3.59 27.45
N VAL A 129 -1.75 -2.46 27.42
CA VAL A 129 -2.75 -2.14 26.40
C VAL A 129 -2.11 -1.31 25.29
N PHE A 130 -2.41 -1.63 24.04
CA PHE A 130 -1.90 -0.93 22.87
C PHE A 130 -3.04 -0.35 22.02
N PHE A 131 -2.85 0.90 21.59
CA PHE A 131 -3.58 1.43 20.45
C PHE A 131 -3.03 0.78 19.18
N PRO A 132 -3.88 0.21 18.30
CA PRO A 132 -3.39 -0.54 17.14
C PRO A 132 -2.66 0.36 16.13
N GLY A 133 -1.89 -0.28 15.25
CA GLY A 133 -1.23 0.42 14.14
C GLY A 133 -2.25 1.02 13.18
N MET A 134 -1.95 2.22 12.67
CA MET A 134 -2.81 2.97 11.75
C MET A 134 -2.06 3.27 10.45
N THR A 135 -2.76 3.20 9.33
CA THR A 135 -2.31 3.76 8.05
C THR A 135 -3.33 4.76 7.55
N PHE A 136 -2.87 5.98 7.33
CA PHE A 136 -3.67 7.01 6.70
C PHE A 136 -3.30 7.07 5.22
N ILE A 137 -4.30 7.02 4.35
CA ILE A 137 -4.14 7.13 2.91
C ILE A 137 -4.68 8.48 2.47
N VAL A 138 -3.83 9.28 1.83
CA VAL A 138 -4.24 10.55 1.24
C VAL A 138 -5.18 10.29 0.07
N GLU A 139 -6.36 10.89 0.10
CA GLU A 139 -7.31 10.93 -1.00
C GLU A 139 -7.48 12.38 -1.43
N GLU A 140 -7.35 12.63 -2.73
CA GLU A 140 -7.57 13.96 -3.27
C GLU A 140 -9.08 14.22 -3.38
N ALA A 141 -9.53 15.30 -2.75
CA ALA A 141 -10.90 15.76 -2.85
C ALA A 141 -11.13 16.39 -4.22
N LYS A 142 -12.25 16.03 -4.85
CA LYS A 142 -12.66 16.61 -6.13
C LYS A 142 -12.73 18.14 -6.03
N HIS A 143 -12.03 18.81 -6.94
CA HIS A 143 -12.05 20.26 -7.04
C HIS A 143 -13.10 20.73 -8.06
N PRO A 144 -13.73 21.91 -7.89
CA PRO A 144 -14.89 22.29 -8.72
C PRO A 144 -14.54 22.53 -10.19
N PHE A 145 -13.33 23.00 -10.49
CA PHE A 145 -12.92 23.41 -11.84
C PHE A 145 -11.51 22.97 -12.26
N LEU A 146 -10.73 22.38 -11.34
CA LEU A 146 -9.41 21.83 -11.66
C LEU A 146 -9.44 20.32 -11.47
N GLU A 147 -8.75 19.61 -12.35
CA GLU A 147 -8.52 18.18 -12.24
C GLU A 147 -7.02 17.96 -12.28
N ARG A 148 -6.45 17.29 -11.28
CA ARG A 148 -5.03 16.95 -11.31
C ARG A 148 -4.81 15.69 -12.13
N GLN A 149 -3.86 15.76 -13.04
CA GLN A 149 -3.32 14.60 -13.74
C GLN A 149 -1.82 14.58 -13.50
N ASP A 150 -1.39 13.66 -12.63
CA ASP A 150 0.00 13.55 -12.16
C ASP A 150 0.57 14.82 -11.54
N ASN A 151 1.37 15.55 -12.31
CA ASN A 151 2.04 16.79 -11.91
C ASN A 151 1.38 18.02 -12.54
N ASP A 152 0.36 17.81 -13.38
CA ASP A 152 -0.33 18.85 -14.12
C ASP A 152 -1.72 19.11 -13.55
N LEU A 153 -2.22 20.31 -13.80
CA LEU A 153 -3.59 20.74 -13.49
C LEU A 153 -4.33 21.02 -14.79
N ILE A 154 -5.44 20.32 -14.97
CA ILE A 154 -6.32 20.49 -16.12
C ILE A 154 -7.49 21.38 -15.71
N PHE A 155 -7.65 22.47 -16.46
CA PHE A 155 -8.81 23.36 -16.39
C PHE A 155 -9.59 23.24 -17.70
N ARG A 156 -10.90 22.99 -17.60
CA ARG A 156 -11.78 22.89 -18.78
C ARG A 156 -12.78 24.03 -18.76
N CYS A 157 -12.74 24.87 -19.79
CA CYS A 157 -13.70 25.97 -19.97
C CYS A 157 -14.30 25.89 -21.37
N LYS A 158 -15.60 26.18 -21.47
CA LYS A 158 -16.29 26.36 -22.74
C LYS A 158 -16.22 27.84 -23.11
N ILE A 159 -15.72 28.12 -24.29
CA ILE A 159 -15.72 29.46 -24.87
C ILE A 159 -16.76 29.56 -25.98
N THR A 160 -17.28 30.76 -26.22
CA THR A 160 -18.18 31.01 -27.34
C THR A 160 -17.40 31.18 -28.64
N THR A 161 -18.04 31.02 -29.79
CA THR A 161 -17.42 31.27 -31.10
C THR A 161 -16.86 32.68 -31.20
N LYS A 162 -17.57 33.67 -30.65
CA LYS A 162 -17.11 35.06 -30.60
C LYS A 162 -15.81 35.20 -29.78
N GLN A 163 -15.74 34.55 -28.61
CA GLN A 163 -14.52 34.54 -27.79
C GLN A 163 -13.35 33.80 -28.46
N ALA A 164 -13.64 32.79 -29.29
CA ALA A 164 -12.61 32.12 -30.07
C ALA A 164 -12.06 33.02 -31.18
N GLN A 165 -12.91 33.80 -31.85
CA GLN A 165 -12.54 34.73 -32.92
C GLN A 165 -11.86 36.00 -32.39
N ASP A 166 -12.46 36.68 -31.41
CA ASP A 166 -12.01 37.98 -30.91
C ASP A 166 -10.92 37.87 -29.83
N GLY A 167 -10.62 36.64 -29.39
CA GLY A 167 -9.81 36.37 -28.21
C GLY A 167 -10.64 36.33 -26.91
N ALA A 168 -10.17 35.56 -25.94
CA ALA A 168 -10.82 35.30 -24.67
C ALA A 168 -9.87 35.61 -23.52
N LYS A 169 -10.37 36.29 -22.49
CA LYS A 169 -9.67 36.46 -21.22
C LYS A 169 -10.29 35.53 -20.17
N VAL A 170 -9.50 34.62 -19.64
CA VAL A 170 -9.91 33.61 -18.67
C VAL A 170 -9.07 33.75 -17.41
N THR A 171 -9.72 33.94 -16.26
CA THR A 171 -9.05 33.99 -14.96
C THR A 171 -9.29 32.68 -14.22
N ILE A 172 -8.21 32.01 -13.83
CA ILE A 172 -8.23 30.68 -13.20
C ILE A 172 -7.64 30.81 -11.78
N PRO A 173 -8.40 30.47 -10.72
CA PRO A 173 -7.85 30.39 -9.37
C PRO A 173 -6.94 29.16 -9.26
N LEU A 174 -5.66 29.35 -8.94
CA LEU A 174 -4.72 28.26 -8.73
C LEU A 174 -4.81 27.73 -7.29
N PRO A 175 -4.44 26.45 -7.05
CA PRO A 175 -4.50 25.87 -5.71
C PRO A 175 -3.60 26.55 -4.67
N ASN A 176 -2.57 27.29 -5.10
CA ASN A 176 -1.71 28.08 -4.20
C ASN A 176 -2.36 29.41 -3.75
N GLY A 177 -3.55 29.76 -4.26
CA GLY A 177 -4.25 31.00 -3.97
C GLY A 177 -4.00 32.11 -4.98
N GLU A 178 -3.11 31.92 -5.95
CA GLU A 178 -2.84 32.90 -7.01
C GLU A 178 -3.91 32.85 -8.10
N LEU A 179 -4.06 33.95 -8.85
CA LEU A 179 -4.93 34.01 -10.01
C LEU A 179 -4.08 33.96 -11.29
N PHE A 180 -4.29 32.94 -12.11
CA PHE A 180 -3.68 32.83 -13.43
C PHE A 180 -4.59 33.45 -14.49
N GLN A 181 -4.11 34.44 -15.23
CA GLN A 181 -4.85 35.06 -16.33
C GLN A 181 -4.33 34.53 -17.67
N LEU A 182 -5.17 33.79 -18.38
CA LEU A 182 -4.94 33.37 -19.75
C LEU A 182 -5.64 34.35 -20.69
N THR A 183 -4.91 34.87 -21.68
CA THR A 183 -5.50 35.65 -22.78
C THR A 183 -5.18 34.93 -24.08
N THR A 184 -6.21 34.49 -24.81
CA THR A 184 -6.02 33.91 -26.14
C THR A 184 -5.91 35.03 -27.16
N GLN A 185 -5.04 34.86 -28.15
CA GLN A 185 -5.00 35.76 -29.30
C GLN A 185 -6.14 35.39 -30.26
N PRO A 186 -6.70 36.38 -30.98
CA PRO A 186 -7.52 36.11 -32.16
C PRO A 186 -6.77 35.16 -33.08
N GLU A 187 -7.32 33.97 -33.34
CA GLU A 187 -6.86 33.20 -34.49
C GLU A 187 -7.43 33.91 -35.72
N GLU A 188 -6.57 34.49 -36.56
CA GLU A 188 -6.96 34.87 -37.93
C GLU A 188 -7.34 33.55 -38.64
N LEU A 189 -8.59 33.12 -38.48
CA LEU A 189 -9.14 32.06 -39.31
C LEU A 189 -9.00 32.55 -40.75
N PRO A 190 -8.35 31.80 -41.66
CA PRO A 190 -8.36 32.17 -43.05
C PRO A 190 -9.82 32.10 -43.52
N LEU A 191 -10.43 33.26 -43.70
CA LEU A 191 -11.66 33.41 -44.45
C LEU A 191 -11.40 32.80 -45.83
N LYS A 192 -11.87 31.57 -46.03
CA LYS A 192 -12.12 31.06 -47.38
C LYS A 192 -13.62 31.10 -47.56
N ASP A 193 -14.05 32.23 -48.10
CA ASP A 193 -15.31 32.36 -48.83
C ASP A 193 -15.42 31.18 -49.81
N GLY A 194 -16.59 30.53 -49.80
CA GLY A 194 -16.99 29.51 -50.77
C GLY A 194 -18.45 29.74 -51.11
#